data_AF-A0A8D8R0C2-F1
#
_entry.id   AF-A0A8D8R0C2-F1
#
_cell.length_a   1.000
_cell.length_b   1.000
_cell.length_c   1.000
_cell.angle_alpha   90.00
_cell.angle_beta   90.00
_cell.angle_gamma   90.00
#
_symmetry.space_group_name_H-M   'P 1'
#
loop_
_entity.id
_entity.type
_entity.pdbx_description
1 polymer ?
#
loop_
_entity_poly.entity_id
_entity_poly.type
_entity_poly.pdbx_seq_one_letter_code
_entity_poly.pdbx_strand_id
1 'polypeptide(L)'
;MVLFKSGEHSGDDPLDPCKDFMFAGQGFLQKVLVLCAVACIPWMLLAKPILIMQEKKRKHEQLVSGGHHEHENGDLEGGHASIQAPPAPKGHDEDEMSEIFIHQGIHTIEYVLGSVSHTASYLRLWALSLAHAQLSEVLWSMVLQNGLKFDSAIGGVVLWAIFSFWAVLTVGILVLMEGLSAFLHTLRLHWVEFQSKFYSGLGYAFQPFSFEIILALAEATGDE
;
A
#
# COMPACT_ATOMS: atom_id res chain seq x y z
N MET A 1 -21.62 9.79 -23.66
CA MET A 1 -21.93 11.22 -23.89
C MET A 1 -22.12 11.84 -22.52
N VAL A 2 -21.06 12.45 -21.98
CA VAL A 2 -21.01 12.98 -20.61
C VAL A 2 -21.67 14.35 -20.63
N LEU A 3 -22.87 14.45 -20.04
CA LEU A 3 -23.65 15.68 -20.07
C LEU A 3 -23.11 16.64 -18.99
N PHE A 4 -22.20 17.53 -19.39
CA PHE A 4 -21.88 18.74 -18.63
C PHE A 4 -23.13 19.62 -18.61
N LYS A 5 -23.84 19.67 -17.47
CA LYS A 5 -24.89 20.65 -17.23
C LYS A 5 -24.24 21.89 -16.60
N SER A 6 -24.02 22.90 -17.42
CA SER A 6 -23.56 24.23 -17.01
C SER A 6 -24.53 24.83 -15.99
N GLY A 7 -23.97 25.41 -14.93
CA GLY A 7 -24.73 26.13 -13.93
C GLY A 7 -25.37 27.37 -14.51
N GLU A 8 -26.70 27.45 -14.41
CA GLU A 8 -27.42 28.71 -14.57
C GLU A 8 -28.42 28.83 -13.42
N HIS A 9 -28.29 29.94 -12.70
CA HIS A 9 -29.04 30.32 -11.53
C HIS A 9 -30.38 30.88 -12.00
N SER A 10 -31.50 30.14 -11.88
CA SER A 10 -32.85 30.70 -12.09
C SER A 10 -33.94 29.79 -11.50
N GLY A 11 -34.66 30.34 -10.51
CA GLY A 11 -36.10 30.20 -10.33
C GLY A 11 -36.68 28.84 -9.92
N ASP A 12 -37.01 28.72 -8.64
CA ASP A 12 -38.22 28.09 -8.07
C ASP A 12 -38.89 26.94 -8.87
N ASP A 13 -38.35 25.72 -8.74
CA ASP A 13 -39.07 24.47 -9.01
C ASP A 13 -39.44 23.78 -7.67
N PRO A 14 -40.73 23.44 -7.40
CA PRO A 14 -41.16 22.96 -6.08
C PRO A 14 -41.02 21.43 -5.88
N LEU A 15 -40.32 20.71 -6.76
CA LEU A 15 -40.18 19.24 -6.71
C LEU A 15 -38.75 18.78 -7.04
N ASP A 16 -37.76 19.15 -6.23
CA ASP A 16 -36.73 18.21 -5.76
C ASP A 16 -35.85 18.83 -4.65
N PRO A 17 -35.87 18.30 -3.40
CA PRO A 17 -35.19 18.90 -2.25
C PRO A 17 -33.73 18.44 -2.11
N CYS A 18 -33.05 18.11 -3.22
CA CYS A 18 -31.65 17.74 -3.17
C CYS A 18 -30.80 19.01 -3.07
N LYS A 19 -30.58 19.48 -1.83
CA LYS A 19 -29.58 20.53 -1.58
C LYS A 19 -28.23 19.99 -2.06
N ASP A 20 -27.56 20.71 -2.95
CA ASP A 20 -26.19 20.39 -3.42
C ASP A 20 -25.19 20.27 -2.25
N PHE A 21 -25.53 20.82 -1.08
CA PHE A 21 -24.71 20.78 0.12
C PHE A 21 -25.23 19.73 1.11
N MET A 22 -24.35 18.80 1.48
CA MET A 22 -24.62 17.74 2.45
C MET A 22 -24.66 18.26 3.90
N PHE A 23 -23.90 19.33 4.21
CA PHE A 23 -23.89 19.98 5.52
C PHE A 23 -23.60 21.49 5.46
N ALA A 24 -23.96 22.23 6.51
CA ALA A 24 -23.73 23.67 6.59
C ALA A 24 -22.23 24.00 6.69
N GLY A 25 -21.73 24.90 5.83
CA GLY A 25 -20.31 25.30 5.80
C GLY A 25 -19.38 24.40 4.97
N GLN A 26 -19.92 23.44 4.21
CA GLN A 26 -19.15 22.51 3.36
C GLN A 26 -18.13 23.19 2.44
N GLY A 27 -18.50 24.29 1.79
CA GLY A 27 -17.60 24.99 0.86
C GLY A 27 -16.34 25.56 1.53
N PHE A 28 -16.43 26.03 2.77
CA PHE A 28 -15.26 26.49 3.52
C PHE A 28 -14.38 25.29 3.91
N LEU A 29 -14.98 24.24 4.49
CA LEU A 29 -14.24 23.06 4.94
C LEU A 29 -13.52 22.34 3.78
N GLN A 30 -14.18 22.18 2.64
CA GLN A 30 -13.60 21.56 1.44
C GLN A 30 -12.37 22.33 0.94
N LYS A 31 -12.44 23.66 0.86
CA LYS A 31 -11.31 24.49 0.43
C LYS A 31 -10.13 24.39 1.39
N VAL A 32 -10.39 24.41 2.70
CA VAL A 32 -9.35 24.23 3.73
C VAL A 32 -8.69 22.86 3.61
N LEU A 33 -9.46 21.77 3.50
CA LEU A 33 -8.92 20.42 3.36
C LEU A 33 -8.05 20.26 2.10
N VAL A 34 -8.47 20.81 0.96
CA VAL A 34 -7.69 20.77 -0.29
C VAL A 34 -6.39 21.57 -0.16
N LEU A 35 -6.43 22.76 0.44
CA LEU A 35 -5.22 23.56 0.67
C LEU A 35 -4.23 22.84 1.60
N CYS A 36 -4.72 22.24 2.69
CA CYS A 36 -3.89 21.42 3.56
C CYS A 36 -3.27 20.23 2.81
N ALA A 37 -4.06 19.50 2.00
CA ALA A 37 -3.57 18.36 1.23
C ALA A 37 -2.45 18.76 0.25
N VAL A 38 -2.60 19.89 -0.46
CA VAL A 38 -1.56 20.40 -1.37
C VAL A 38 -0.33 20.87 -0.60
N ALA A 39 -0.50 21.51 0.56
CA ALA A 39 0.61 21.95 1.41
C ALA A 39 1.41 20.79 2.02
N CYS A 40 0.78 19.62 2.24
CA CYS A 40 1.47 18.42 2.72
C CYS A 40 2.50 17.85 1.72
N ILE A 41 2.33 18.08 0.41
CA ILE A 41 3.23 17.53 -0.63
C ILE A 41 4.64 18.17 -0.53
N PRO A 42 4.79 19.51 -0.54
CA PRO A 42 6.09 20.14 -0.30
C PRO A 42 6.67 19.82 1.08
N TRP A 43 5.82 19.72 2.11
CA TRP A 43 6.27 19.42 3.47
C TRP A 43 6.95 18.05 3.55
N MET A 44 6.36 17.01 2.95
CA MET A 44 6.94 15.67 2.94
C MET A 44 8.23 15.57 2.11
N LEU A 45 8.36 16.37 1.05
CA LEU A 45 9.54 16.39 0.20
C LEU A 45 10.73 17.09 0.88
N LEU A 46 10.49 18.21 1.57
CA LEU A 46 11.55 19.06 2.13
C LEU A 46 11.95 18.72 3.58
N ALA A 47 11.05 18.14 4.37
CA ALA A 47 11.33 17.91 5.80
C ALA A 47 12.53 16.98 6.05
N LYS A 48 12.58 15.81 5.39
CA LYS A 48 13.69 14.86 5.54
C LYS A 48 15.05 15.39 5.06
N PRO A 49 15.20 15.93 3.83
CA PRO A 49 16.50 16.38 3.35
C PRO A 49 17.02 17.58 4.16
N ILE A 50 16.14 18.49 4.62
CA ILE A 50 16.55 19.60 5.47
C ILE A 50 17.05 19.11 6.83
N LEU A 51 16.38 18.14 7.46
CA LEU A 51 16.82 17.56 8.73
C LEU A 51 18.18 16.84 8.59
N ILE A 52 18.37 16.08 7.51
CA ILE A 52 19.66 15.39 7.24
C ILE A 52 20.78 16.40 7.00
N MET A 53 20.50 17.48 6.27
CA MET A 53 21.47 18.56 6.04
C MET A 53 21.87 19.27 7.34
N GLN A 54 20.91 19.50 8.24
CA GLN A 54 21.19 20.08 9.57
C GLN A 54 22.04 19.14 10.43
N GLU A 55 21.78 17.83 10.39
CA GLU A 55 22.56 16.85 11.14
C GLU A 55 23.98 16.68 10.58
N LYS A 56 24.14 16.63 9.24
CA LYS A 56 25.46 16.60 8.59
C LYS A 56 26.27 17.86 8.95
N LYS A 57 25.65 19.05 8.92
CA LYS A 57 26.31 20.30 9.32
C LYS A 57 26.77 20.26 10.78
N ARG A 58 25.92 19.77 11.70
CA ARG A 58 26.26 19.63 13.12
C ARG A 58 27.38 18.61 13.36
N LYS A 59 27.36 17.47 12.66
CA LYS A 59 28.43 16.45 12.75
C LYS A 59 29.76 16.97 12.19
N HIS A 60 29.72 17.70 11.08
CA HIS A 60 30.91 18.33 10.51
C HIS A 60 31.51 19.38 11.46
N GLU A 61 30.68 20.24 12.05
CA GLU A 61 31.11 21.22 13.07
C GLU A 61 31.69 20.53 14.33
N GLN A 62 31.12 19.40 14.77
CA GLN A 62 31.66 18.63 15.90
C GLN A 62 33.01 17.96 15.59
N LEU A 63 33.20 17.42 14.37
CA LEU A 63 34.48 16.86 13.95
C LEU A 63 35.56 17.94 13.83
N VAL A 64 35.20 19.12 13.33
CA VAL A 64 36.13 20.26 13.19
C VAL A 64 36.43 20.92 14.55
N SER A 65 35.46 20.99 15.46
CA SER A 65 35.65 21.58 16.80
C SER A 65 36.26 20.61 17.82
N GLY A 66 36.06 19.30 17.68
CA GLY A 66 36.65 18.27 18.53
C GLY A 66 38.14 18.02 18.26
N GLY A 67 38.62 18.34 17.05
CA GLY A 67 40.04 18.30 16.71
C GLY A 67 40.91 19.40 17.35
N HIS A 68 40.33 20.26 18.19
CA HIS A 68 41.07 21.35 18.86
C HIS A 68 41.21 21.16 20.39
N HIS A 69 40.79 20.02 20.94
CA HIS A 69 40.75 19.78 22.39
C HIS A 69 41.39 18.45 22.84
N GLU A 70 42.48 18.03 22.19
CA GLU A 70 43.42 17.04 22.74
C GLU A 70 44.86 17.53 22.58
N HIS A 71 45.23 18.55 23.36
CA HIS A 71 46.64 18.81 23.62
C HIS A 71 46.82 19.54 24.96
N GLU A 72 46.63 18.82 26.07
CA GLU A 72 47.36 19.20 27.29
C GLU A 72 47.78 17.97 28.09
N ASN A 73 49.06 17.63 27.89
CA ASN A 73 50.03 17.05 28.85
C ASN A 73 50.51 15.60 28.61
N GLY A 74 51.79 15.49 28.27
CA GLY A 74 52.65 14.34 28.63
C GLY A 74 53.44 13.69 27.49
N ASP A 75 54.72 14.04 27.38
CA ASP A 75 55.84 13.18 26.97
C ASP A 75 56.30 13.10 25.48
N LEU A 76 57.31 13.94 25.21
CA LEU A 76 58.53 13.79 24.40
C LEU A 76 58.72 12.48 23.58
N GLU A 77 58.68 12.57 22.25
CA GLU A 77 59.81 12.28 21.32
C GLU A 77 59.39 12.34 19.83
N GLY A 78 60.17 13.06 19.03
CA GLY A 78 60.57 12.64 17.68
C GLY A 78 59.55 12.62 16.52
N GLY A 79 59.65 13.61 15.62
CA GLY A 79 59.38 13.41 14.19
C GLY A 79 58.48 14.45 13.53
N HIS A 80 59.11 15.37 12.79
CA HIS A 80 58.44 16.13 11.73
C HIS A 80 57.85 15.15 10.69
N ALA A 81 56.53 14.97 10.73
CA ALA A 81 55.75 14.55 9.59
C ALA A 81 54.56 15.51 9.49
N SER A 82 54.58 16.38 8.48
CA SER A 82 53.42 17.17 8.11
C SER A 82 52.28 16.21 7.78
N ILE A 83 51.35 16.01 8.72
CA ILE A 83 50.07 15.42 8.39
C ILE A 83 49.33 16.50 7.59
N GLN A 84 49.51 16.43 6.28
CA GLN A 84 48.60 17.02 5.31
C GLN A 84 47.22 16.47 5.67
N ALA A 85 46.39 17.27 6.35
CA ALA A 85 44.97 16.98 6.43
C ALA A 85 44.50 16.76 4.98
N PRO A 86 43.86 15.63 4.66
CA PRO A 86 43.38 15.40 3.30
C PRO A 86 42.48 16.58 2.94
N PRO A 87 42.60 17.17 1.73
CA PRO A 87 41.72 18.23 1.31
C PRO A 87 40.29 17.70 1.44
N ALA A 88 39.46 18.42 2.21
CA ALA A 88 38.04 18.11 2.34
C ALA A 88 37.47 17.89 0.93
N PRO A 89 36.88 16.71 0.63
CA PRO A 89 36.39 16.41 -0.69
C PRO A 89 35.14 17.25 -0.95
N LYS A 90 35.34 18.49 -1.43
CA LYS A 90 34.28 19.45 -1.77
C LYS A 90 33.32 18.97 -2.89
N GLY A 91 33.56 17.79 -3.47
CA GLY A 91 32.69 17.22 -4.50
C GLY A 91 31.78 16.08 -4.02
N HIS A 92 32.05 15.42 -2.89
CA HIS A 92 31.28 14.23 -2.49
C HIS A 92 29.96 14.58 -1.78
N ASP A 93 29.92 15.72 -1.09
CA ASP A 93 28.74 16.14 -0.34
C ASP A 93 27.58 16.61 -1.25
N GLU A 94 27.90 17.21 -2.40
CA GLU A 94 26.89 17.70 -3.35
C GLU A 94 26.18 16.54 -4.08
N ASP A 95 26.94 15.52 -4.47
CA ASP A 95 26.40 14.31 -5.13
C ASP A 95 25.52 13.49 -4.17
N GLU A 96 25.95 13.26 -2.91
CA GLU A 96 25.13 12.58 -1.90
C GLU A 96 23.82 13.33 -1.58
N MET A 97 23.88 14.66 -1.51
CA MET A 97 22.69 15.47 -1.27
C MET A 97 21.72 15.35 -2.45
N SER A 98 22.22 15.41 -3.68
CA SER A 98 21.40 15.26 -4.88
C SER A 98 20.71 13.88 -4.93
N GLU A 99 21.41 12.82 -4.53
CA GLU A 99 20.87 11.45 -4.47
C GLU A 99 19.75 11.34 -3.43
N ILE A 100 19.92 11.94 -2.24
CA ILE A 100 18.89 11.99 -1.20
C ILE A 100 17.65 12.74 -1.69
N PHE A 101 17.83 13.87 -2.38
CA PHE A 101 16.72 14.64 -2.96
C PHE A 101 15.99 13.86 -4.04
N ILE A 102 16.70 13.15 -4.92
CA ILE A 102 16.11 12.30 -5.97
C ILE A 102 15.32 11.16 -5.33
N HIS A 103 15.93 10.42 -4.39
CA HIS A 103 15.27 9.30 -3.71
C HIS A 103 14.02 9.75 -2.94
N GLN A 104 14.10 10.87 -2.19
CA GLN A 104 12.95 11.43 -1.48
C GLN A 104 11.87 11.95 -2.43
N GLY A 105 12.26 12.49 -3.59
CA GLY A 105 11.35 12.91 -4.65
C GLY A 105 10.57 11.73 -5.23
N ILE A 106 11.25 10.63 -5.55
CA ILE A 106 10.62 9.39 -6.03
C ILE A 106 9.65 8.84 -4.96
N HIS A 107 10.09 8.74 -3.71
CA HIS A 107 9.24 8.27 -2.61
C HIS A 107 8.00 9.15 -2.42
N THR A 108 8.12 10.47 -2.59
CA THR A 108 6.98 11.40 -2.50
C THR A 108 5.97 11.16 -3.62
N ILE A 109 6.44 11.02 -4.87
CA ILE A 109 5.59 10.77 -6.03
C ILE A 109 4.91 9.40 -5.92
N GLU A 110 5.67 8.36 -5.57
CA GLU A 110 5.16 7.02 -5.35
C GLU A 110 4.12 7.00 -4.23
N TYR A 111 4.35 7.72 -3.14
CA TYR A 111 3.38 7.81 -2.04
C TYR A 111 2.08 8.50 -2.45
N VAL A 112 2.14 9.63 -3.16
CA VAL A 112 0.93 10.37 -3.58
C VAL A 112 0.13 9.57 -4.62
N LEU A 113 0.81 9.06 -5.66
CA LEU A 113 0.17 8.24 -6.68
C LEU A 113 -0.33 6.90 -6.12
N GLY A 114 0.48 6.28 -5.25
CA GLY A 114 0.14 5.05 -4.53
C GLY A 114 -1.06 5.23 -3.61
N SER A 115 -1.17 6.35 -2.88
CA SER A 115 -2.31 6.63 -2.00
C SER A 115 -3.63 6.63 -2.76
N VAL A 116 -3.69 7.32 -3.91
CA VAL A 116 -4.89 7.35 -4.76
C VAL A 116 -5.15 5.97 -5.39
N SER A 117 -4.10 5.34 -5.91
CA SER A 117 -4.18 4.03 -6.57
C SER A 117 -4.66 2.92 -5.63
N HIS A 118 -4.13 2.87 -4.40
CA HIS A 118 -4.56 1.92 -3.38
C HIS A 118 -6.04 2.13 -3.03
N THR A 119 -6.48 3.37 -2.81
CA THR A 119 -7.90 3.66 -2.56
C THR A 119 -8.80 3.17 -3.71
N ALA A 120 -8.42 3.42 -4.96
CA ALA A 120 -9.19 2.96 -6.12
C ALA A 120 -9.20 1.43 -6.24
N SER A 121 -8.10 0.77 -5.90
CA SER A 121 -7.97 -0.69 -6.00
C SER A 121 -8.88 -1.45 -5.02
N TYR A 122 -9.30 -0.83 -3.89
CA TYR A 122 -10.33 -1.40 -2.99
C TYR A 122 -11.71 -1.56 -3.65
N LEU A 123 -12.00 -0.84 -4.74
CA LEU A 123 -13.24 -1.02 -5.52
C LEU A 123 -13.37 -2.47 -6.02
N ARG A 124 -12.25 -3.18 -6.20
CA ARG A 124 -12.22 -4.60 -6.55
C ARG A 124 -13.05 -5.47 -5.60
N LEU A 125 -13.01 -5.20 -4.30
CA LEU A 125 -13.77 -5.96 -3.32
C LEU A 125 -15.27 -5.76 -3.51
N TRP A 126 -15.69 -4.53 -3.80
CA TRP A 126 -17.07 -4.22 -4.10
C TRP A 126 -17.54 -4.90 -5.40
N ALA A 127 -16.75 -4.81 -6.48
CA ALA A 127 -17.07 -5.45 -7.75
C ALA A 127 -17.19 -6.97 -7.64
N LEU A 128 -16.29 -7.60 -6.89
CA LEU A 128 -16.34 -9.03 -6.64
C LEU A 128 -17.56 -9.42 -5.80
N SER A 129 -17.90 -8.63 -4.77
CA SER A 129 -19.12 -8.85 -3.98
C SER A 129 -20.39 -8.72 -4.82
N LEU A 130 -20.43 -7.78 -5.77
CA LEU A 130 -21.56 -7.63 -6.70
C LEU A 130 -21.66 -8.82 -7.64
N ALA A 131 -20.55 -9.26 -8.23
CA ALA A 131 -20.52 -10.43 -9.12
C ALA A 131 -20.98 -11.70 -8.38
N HIS A 132 -20.50 -11.92 -7.17
CA HIS A 132 -20.89 -13.07 -6.34
C HIS A 132 -22.39 -13.08 -6.03
N ALA A 133 -22.95 -11.92 -5.68
CA ALA A 133 -24.39 -11.78 -5.44
C ALA A 133 -25.19 -12.08 -6.72
N GLN A 134 -24.77 -11.54 -7.86
CA GLN A 134 -25.45 -11.74 -9.14
C GLN A 134 -25.41 -13.20 -9.60
N LEU A 135 -24.25 -13.87 -9.47
CA LEU A 135 -24.13 -15.28 -9.82
C LEU A 135 -24.96 -16.18 -8.93
N SER A 136 -25.03 -15.88 -7.62
CA SER A 136 -25.88 -16.61 -6.67
C SER A 136 -27.36 -16.49 -7.02
N GLU A 137 -27.83 -15.30 -7.39
CA GLU A 137 -29.22 -15.07 -7.81
C GLU A 137 -29.57 -15.80 -9.12
N VAL A 138 -28.66 -15.81 -10.10
CA VAL A 138 -28.85 -16.53 -11.36
C VAL A 138 -28.91 -18.05 -11.12
N LEU A 139 -28.03 -18.58 -10.26
CA LEU A 139 -28.01 -20.02 -9.93
C LEU A 139 -29.30 -20.43 -9.21
N TRP A 140 -29.81 -19.60 -8.29
CA TRP A 140 -31.09 -19.79 -7.64
C TRP A 140 -32.28 -19.77 -8.63
N SER A 141 -32.38 -18.72 -9.44
CA SER A 141 -33.53 -18.50 -10.33
C SER A 141 -33.59 -19.51 -11.49
N MET A 142 -32.44 -19.92 -12.03
CA MET A 142 -32.39 -20.84 -13.17
C MET A 142 -32.50 -22.32 -12.76
N VAL A 143 -31.96 -22.72 -11.61
CA VAL A 143 -31.91 -24.13 -11.21
C VAL A 143 -32.98 -24.45 -10.17
N LEU A 144 -32.93 -23.83 -8.99
CA LEU A 144 -33.79 -24.23 -7.87
C LEU A 144 -35.23 -23.73 -8.04
N GLN A 145 -35.41 -22.47 -8.45
CA GLN A 145 -36.75 -21.91 -8.67
C GLN A 145 -37.49 -22.61 -9.82
N ASN A 146 -36.77 -23.09 -10.84
CA ASN A 146 -37.37 -23.91 -11.90
C ASN A 146 -37.74 -25.32 -11.39
N GLY A 147 -36.90 -25.92 -10.54
CA GLY A 147 -37.20 -27.20 -9.87
C GLY A 147 -38.42 -27.14 -8.95
N LEU A 148 -38.68 -26.00 -8.31
CA LEU A 148 -39.81 -25.81 -7.39
C LEU A 148 -41.17 -25.68 -8.10
N LYS A 149 -41.20 -25.36 -9.40
CA LYS A 149 -42.44 -25.17 -10.18
C LYS A 149 -43.11 -26.49 -10.59
N PHE A 150 -42.44 -27.63 -10.40
CA PHE A 150 -42.99 -28.94 -10.74
C PHE A 150 -43.87 -29.49 -9.60
N ASP A 151 -45.16 -29.11 -9.61
CA ASP A 151 -46.16 -29.59 -8.64
C ASP A 151 -46.81 -30.91 -9.12
N SER A 152 -46.20 -32.03 -8.73
CA SER A 152 -46.70 -33.38 -9.01
C SER A 152 -46.30 -34.32 -7.87
N ALA A 153 -47.01 -35.43 -7.67
CA ALA A 153 -46.65 -36.46 -6.68
C ALA A 153 -45.26 -37.08 -6.93
N ILE A 154 -44.78 -37.05 -8.19
CA ILE A 154 -43.42 -37.44 -8.60
C ILE A 154 -42.41 -36.29 -8.41
N GLY A 155 -42.91 -35.06 -8.23
CA GLY A 155 -42.14 -33.84 -8.05
C GLY A 155 -41.19 -33.88 -6.85
N GLY A 156 -41.52 -34.62 -5.78
CA GLY A 156 -40.64 -34.76 -4.62
C GLY A 156 -39.28 -35.42 -4.95
N VAL A 157 -39.29 -36.48 -5.77
CA VAL A 157 -38.06 -37.18 -6.18
C VAL A 157 -37.26 -36.33 -7.16
N VAL A 158 -37.95 -35.65 -8.08
CA VAL A 158 -37.33 -34.74 -9.07
C VAL A 158 -36.70 -33.53 -8.36
N LEU A 159 -37.37 -32.97 -7.36
CA LEU A 159 -36.87 -31.85 -6.56
C LEU A 159 -35.63 -32.23 -5.75
N TRP A 160 -35.58 -33.45 -5.19
CA TRP A 160 -34.37 -33.95 -4.52
C TRP A 160 -33.17 -34.05 -5.47
N ALA A 161 -33.39 -34.54 -6.69
CA ALA A 161 -32.33 -34.63 -7.71
C ALA A 161 -31.84 -33.23 -8.16
N ILE A 162 -32.77 -32.30 -8.44
CA ILE A 162 -32.45 -30.92 -8.83
C ILE A 162 -31.75 -30.17 -7.69
N PHE A 163 -32.19 -30.38 -6.44
CA PHE A 163 -31.54 -29.80 -5.27
C PHE A 163 -30.11 -30.31 -5.11
N SER A 164 -29.88 -31.61 -5.29
CA SER A 164 -28.54 -32.20 -5.23
C SER A 164 -27.62 -31.60 -6.30
N PHE A 165 -28.14 -31.39 -7.51
CA PHE A 165 -27.41 -30.73 -8.59
C PHE A 165 -27.12 -29.26 -8.28
N TRP A 166 -28.11 -28.50 -7.79
CA TRP A 166 -27.95 -27.11 -7.35
C TRP A 166 -26.90 -26.97 -6.23
N ALA A 167 -26.90 -27.88 -5.26
CA ALA A 167 -25.97 -27.88 -4.14
C ALA A 167 -24.53 -28.12 -4.59
N VAL A 168 -24.30 -29.08 -5.50
CA VAL A 168 -22.97 -29.34 -6.07
C VAL A 168 -22.45 -28.14 -6.85
N LEU A 169 -23.30 -27.50 -7.67
CA LEU A 169 -22.91 -26.29 -8.41
C LEU A 169 -22.59 -25.12 -7.48
N THR A 170 -23.37 -24.94 -6.41
CA THR A 170 -23.13 -23.89 -5.41
C THR A 170 -21.80 -24.10 -4.70
N VAL A 171 -21.52 -25.33 -4.24
CA VAL A 171 -20.23 -25.62 -3.57
C VAL A 171 -19.06 -25.52 -4.54
N GLY A 172 -19.18 -26.07 -5.75
CA GLY A 172 -18.09 -26.07 -6.73
C GLY A 172 -17.76 -24.68 -7.26
N ILE A 173 -18.77 -23.94 -7.72
CA ILE A 173 -18.56 -22.66 -8.41
C ILE A 173 -18.53 -21.50 -7.41
N LEU A 174 -19.58 -21.33 -6.59
CA LEU A 174 -19.71 -20.16 -5.72
C LEU A 174 -18.79 -20.23 -4.49
N VAL A 175 -18.59 -21.41 -3.91
CA VAL A 175 -17.75 -21.54 -2.70
C VAL A 175 -16.28 -21.77 -3.07
N LEU A 176 -15.97 -22.76 -3.90
CA LEU A 176 -14.56 -23.08 -4.20
C LEU A 176 -13.96 -22.11 -5.22
N MET A 177 -14.50 -22.02 -6.44
CA MET A 177 -13.86 -21.24 -7.50
C MET A 177 -13.92 -19.73 -7.24
N GLU A 178 -15.09 -19.20 -6.91
CA GLU A 178 -15.24 -17.78 -6.58
C GLU A 178 -14.58 -17.42 -5.25
N GLY A 179 -14.68 -18.28 -4.22
CA GLY A 179 -14.03 -18.05 -2.94
C GLY A 179 -12.49 -18.01 -3.04
N LEU A 180 -11.89 -18.88 -3.87
CA LEU A 180 -10.45 -18.85 -4.15
C LEU A 180 -10.06 -17.57 -4.89
N SER A 181 -10.85 -17.16 -5.89
CA SER A 181 -10.63 -15.89 -6.61
C SER A 181 -10.67 -14.70 -5.65
N ALA A 182 -11.66 -14.67 -4.74
CA ALA A 182 -11.77 -13.65 -3.70
C ALA A 182 -10.56 -13.63 -2.77
N PHE A 183 -10.12 -14.80 -2.32
CA PHE A 183 -8.95 -14.94 -1.46
C PHE A 183 -7.67 -14.42 -2.14
N LEU A 184 -7.44 -14.72 -3.41
CA LEU A 184 -6.26 -14.22 -4.13
C LEU A 184 -6.31 -12.70 -4.30
N HIS A 185 -7.49 -12.14 -4.53
CA HIS A 185 -7.68 -10.69 -4.58
C HIS A 185 -7.38 -10.03 -3.22
N THR A 186 -7.85 -10.59 -2.11
CA THR A 186 -7.55 -10.04 -0.77
C THR A 186 -6.07 -10.19 -0.42
N LEU A 187 -5.42 -11.31 -0.78
CA LEU A 187 -3.99 -11.50 -0.59
C LEU A 187 -3.19 -10.43 -1.35
N ARG A 188 -3.57 -10.15 -2.61
CA ARG A 188 -2.93 -9.09 -3.39
C ARG A 188 -3.10 -7.71 -2.76
N LEU A 189 -4.28 -7.39 -2.25
CA LEU A 189 -4.48 -6.12 -1.51
C LEU A 189 -3.55 -6.05 -0.30
N HIS A 190 -3.41 -7.13 0.47
CA HIS A 190 -2.50 -7.16 1.62
C HIS A 190 -1.04 -6.96 1.20
N TRP A 191 -0.58 -7.68 0.17
CA TRP A 191 0.79 -7.60 -0.30
C TRP A 191 1.14 -6.24 -0.91
N VAL A 192 0.29 -5.70 -1.77
CA VAL A 192 0.62 -4.48 -2.54
C VAL A 192 0.20 -3.20 -1.83
N GLU A 193 -0.91 -3.21 -1.09
CA GLU A 193 -1.52 -1.98 -0.57
C GLU A 193 -1.30 -1.80 0.93
N PHE A 194 -1.22 -2.90 1.69
CA PHE A 194 -0.96 -2.85 3.13
C PHE A 194 0.54 -2.92 3.44
N GLN A 195 1.27 -3.87 2.86
CA GLN A 195 2.69 -4.04 3.15
C GLN A 195 3.57 -2.92 2.58
N SER A 196 3.21 -2.33 1.42
CA SER A 196 3.97 -1.21 0.83
C SER A 196 4.08 0.03 1.73
N LYS A 197 3.20 0.18 2.72
CA LYS A 197 3.22 1.32 3.65
C LYS A 197 4.15 1.14 4.85
N PHE A 198 4.33 -0.09 5.33
CA PHE A 198 4.97 -0.36 6.63
C PHE A 198 6.11 -1.37 6.55
N TYR A 199 6.17 -2.18 5.51
CA TYR A 199 7.13 -3.27 5.36
C TYR A 199 8.18 -2.90 4.31
N SER A 200 9.39 -2.59 4.77
CA SER A 200 10.52 -2.25 3.90
C SER A 200 11.36 -3.44 3.46
N GLY A 201 11.05 -4.67 3.89
CA GLY A 201 11.70 -5.89 3.39
C GLY A 201 13.17 -6.09 3.76
N LEU A 202 13.68 -5.40 4.79
CA LEU A 202 15.11 -5.38 5.15
C LEU A 202 15.55 -6.50 6.12
N GLY A 203 14.97 -7.71 6.01
CA GLY A 203 15.25 -8.83 6.91
C GLY A 203 15.79 -10.07 6.20
N TYR A 204 16.56 -10.88 6.93
CA TYR A 204 16.88 -12.25 6.52
C TYR A 204 15.98 -13.23 7.30
N ALA A 205 15.63 -14.36 6.67
CA ALA A 205 14.89 -15.41 7.37
C ALA A 205 15.75 -15.95 8.51
N PHE A 206 15.22 -15.93 9.73
CA PHE A 206 15.91 -16.51 10.88
C PHE A 206 15.97 -18.03 10.72
N GLN A 207 17.16 -18.55 10.46
CA GLN A 207 17.42 -19.98 10.43
C GLN A 207 18.08 -20.39 11.75
N PRO A 208 17.35 -21.03 12.68
CA PRO A 208 17.94 -21.48 13.92
C PRO A 208 18.94 -22.61 13.64
N PHE A 209 19.94 -22.74 14.52
CA PHE A 209 20.81 -23.90 14.53
C PHE A 209 19.99 -25.12 14.99
N SER A 210 19.70 -26.03 14.05
CA SER A 210 18.99 -27.29 14.32
C SER A 210 19.77 -28.45 13.70
N PHE A 211 20.04 -29.47 14.50
CA PHE A 211 20.71 -30.70 14.05
C PHE A 211 19.89 -31.45 13.00
N GLU A 212 18.56 -31.34 13.03
CA GLU A 212 17.67 -31.96 12.04
C GLU A 212 17.86 -31.36 10.63
N ILE A 213 18.02 -30.04 10.55
CA ILE A 213 18.27 -29.34 9.28
C ILE A 213 19.64 -29.73 8.71
N ILE A 214 20.64 -29.88 9.58
CA ILE A 214 22.01 -30.26 9.18
C ILE A 214 22.06 -31.72 8.69
N LEU A 215 21.37 -32.64 9.39
CA LEU A 215 21.28 -34.04 8.97
C LEU A 215 20.54 -34.19 7.64
N ALA A 216 19.40 -33.50 7.47
CA ALA A 216 18.65 -33.53 6.22
C ALA A 216 19.44 -32.93 5.04
N LEU A 217 20.22 -31.88 5.27
CA LEU A 217 21.09 -31.30 4.25
C LEU A 217 22.23 -32.24 3.87
N ALA A 218 22.84 -32.92 4.86
CA ALA A 218 23.94 -33.86 4.63
C ALA A 218 23.48 -35.10 3.83
N GLU A 219 22.28 -35.62 4.12
CA GLU A 219 21.66 -36.72 3.38
C GLU A 219 21.35 -36.31 1.93
N ALA A 220 20.76 -35.11 1.72
CA ALA A 220 20.48 -34.59 0.39
C ALA A 220 21.73 -34.36 -0.48
N THR A 221 22.90 -34.08 0.13
CA THR A 221 24.18 -33.93 -0.59
C THR A 221 24.96 -35.24 -0.76
N GLY A 222 24.55 -36.32 -0.09
CA GLY A 222 25.22 -37.62 -0.15
C GLY A 222 24.75 -38.53 -1.29
N ASP A 223 23.64 -38.16 -1.95
CA ASP A 223 23.03 -38.90 -3.07
C ASP A 223 23.40 -38.36 -4.47
N GLU A 224 24.35 -37.40 -4.57
CA GLU A 224 24.98 -36.97 -5.84
C GLU A 224 26.38 -37.57 -6.07
#